data_AF-A0A3B1B485-F1
#
_entry.id   AF-A0A3B1B485-F1
#
_cell.length_a   1.000
_cell.length_b   1.000
_cell.length_c   1.000
_cell.angle_alpha   90.00
_cell.angle_beta   90.00
_cell.angle_gamma   90.00
#
_symmetry.space_group_name_H-M   'P 1'
#
loop_
_entity.id
_entity.type
_entity.pdbx_description
1 polymer ?
#
loop_
_entity_poly.entity_id
_entity_poly.type
_entity_poly.pdbx_seq_one_letter_code
_entity_poly.pdbx_strand_id
1 'polypeptide(L)'
;MGVELDDDDGTDRGAVWILFLDNDGKVLSFTKISDLSGGFNGTLVDDDQFGYALTSIGDLDGDGFEDLVVTASGDEGNGVDRGTLWILFIAEVEGDTEFDSEIDMGELFSGNR
;
A
#
# COMPACT_ATOMS: atom_id res chain seq x y z
N MET A 1 -1.33 10.14 -4.00
CA MET A 1 -1.33 10.50 -5.44
C MET A 1 -1.58 9.24 -6.23
N GLY A 2 -2.50 9.27 -7.19
CA GLY A 2 -2.76 8.16 -8.09
C GLY A 2 -1.75 8.10 -9.23
N VAL A 3 -1.42 6.89 -9.67
CA VAL A 3 -0.65 6.59 -10.87
C VAL A 3 -1.39 5.44 -11.55
N GLU A 4 -2.50 5.78 -12.18
CA GLU A 4 -3.48 4.82 -12.68
C GLU A 4 -2.99 3.99 -13.88
N LEU A 5 -1.92 4.42 -14.53
CA LEU A 5 -1.25 3.69 -15.62
C LEU A 5 0.10 3.11 -15.17
N ASP A 6 0.27 2.85 -13.86
CA ASP A 6 1.44 2.15 -13.36
C ASP A 6 1.37 0.69 -13.81
N ASP A 7 2.47 0.23 -14.43
CA ASP A 7 2.58 -1.12 -14.99
C ASP A 7 3.21 -2.12 -14.00
N ASP A 8 3.25 -1.81 -12.70
CA ASP A 8 3.79 -2.75 -11.74
C ASP A 8 2.84 -3.94 -11.52
N ASP A 9 3.31 -5.10 -11.99
CA ASP A 9 2.63 -6.40 -12.03
C ASP A 9 1.68 -6.66 -13.20
N GLY A 10 1.51 -5.72 -14.12
CA GLY A 10 0.69 -5.92 -15.33
C GLY A 10 0.50 -4.63 -16.09
N THR A 11 -0.21 -4.65 -17.21
CA THR A 11 -0.45 -3.43 -18.00
C THR A 11 -1.54 -2.58 -17.36
N ASP A 12 -1.26 -1.30 -17.10
CA ASP A 12 -2.21 -0.30 -16.61
C ASP A 12 -3.02 -0.74 -15.37
N ARG A 13 -2.42 -1.57 -14.50
CA ARG A 13 -3.07 -2.00 -13.25
C ARG A 13 -3.20 -0.85 -12.26
N GLY A 14 -2.23 0.04 -12.28
CA GLY A 14 -2.23 1.26 -11.51
C GLY A 14 -1.73 1.10 -10.08
N ALA A 15 -1.43 2.24 -9.46
CA ALA A 15 -0.89 2.33 -8.11
C ALA A 15 -1.31 3.63 -7.43
N VAL A 16 -1.09 3.68 -6.10
CA VAL A 16 -1.15 4.91 -5.31
C VAL A 16 0.14 5.10 -4.55
N TRP A 17 0.65 6.33 -4.53
CA TRP A 17 1.74 6.74 -3.66
C TRP A 17 1.23 7.61 -2.51
N ILE A 18 1.58 7.24 -1.28
CA ILE A 18 1.38 8.05 -0.07
C ILE A 18 2.71 8.68 0.30
N LEU A 19 2.73 10.01 0.48
CA LEU A 19 3.92 10.77 0.81
C LEU A 19 3.71 11.44 2.16
N PHE A 20 4.63 11.19 3.09
CA PHE A 20 4.69 11.87 4.37
C PHE A 20 5.64 13.06 4.23
N LEU A 21 5.14 14.26 4.46
CA LEU A 21 5.87 15.50 4.23
C LEU A 21 6.20 16.19 5.56
N ASP A 22 7.29 16.96 5.60
CA ASP A 22 7.50 17.94 6.65
C ASP A 22 6.69 19.23 6.39
N ASN A 23 6.76 20.17 7.35
CA ASN A 23 6.05 21.45 7.26
C ASN A 23 6.50 22.34 6.08
N ASP A 24 7.68 22.07 5.51
CA ASP A 24 8.22 22.77 4.36
C ASP A 24 7.89 22.05 3.03
N GLY A 25 7.13 20.94 3.09
CA GLY A 25 6.71 20.15 1.93
C GLY A 25 7.78 19.17 1.43
N LYS A 26 8.86 18.95 2.17
CA LYS A 26 9.87 17.95 1.82
C LYS A 26 9.34 16.56 2.15
N VAL A 27 9.55 15.61 1.24
CA VAL A 27 9.24 14.21 1.48
C VAL A 27 10.16 13.63 2.55
N LEU A 28 9.56 13.17 3.65
CA LEU A 28 10.22 12.47 4.76
C LEU A 28 10.27 10.97 4.49
N SER A 29 9.13 10.41 4.09
CA SER A 29 8.98 9.01 3.70
C SER A 29 7.83 8.88 2.70
N PHE A 30 7.76 7.72 2.04
CA PHE A 30 6.69 7.43 1.10
C PHE A 30 6.44 5.92 1.05
N THR A 31 5.22 5.56 0.66
CA THR A 31 4.82 4.16 0.41
C THR A 31 4.09 4.09 -0.92
N LYS A 32 4.45 3.09 -1.74
CA LYS A 32 3.64 2.66 -2.89
C LYS A 32 2.64 1.61 -2.44
N ILE A 33 1.41 1.73 -2.89
CA ILE A 33 0.35 0.75 -2.75
C ILE A 33 -0.05 0.33 -4.17
N SER A 34 0.13 -0.95 -4.47
CA SER A 34 -0.17 -1.60 -5.75
C SER A 34 -0.39 -3.08 -5.49
N ASP A 35 -0.64 -3.87 -6.54
CA ASP A 35 -0.81 -5.33 -6.43
C ASP A 35 0.43 -6.02 -5.77
N LEU A 36 1.62 -5.43 -5.89
CA LEU A 36 2.88 -5.98 -5.33
C LEU A 36 3.40 -5.27 -4.08
N SER A 37 2.84 -4.12 -3.70
CA SER A 37 3.45 -3.24 -2.71
C SER A 37 2.44 -2.65 -1.73
N GLY A 38 2.92 -2.29 -0.53
CA GLY A 38 2.12 -1.52 0.43
C GLY A 38 0.99 -2.29 1.10
N GLY A 39 1.04 -3.64 1.06
CA GLY A 39 0.07 -4.49 1.77
C GLY A 39 -1.33 -4.48 1.17
N PHE A 40 -1.47 -4.13 -0.10
CA PHE A 40 -2.75 -4.24 -0.80
C PHE A 40 -3.16 -5.71 -0.88
N ASN A 41 -4.32 -6.04 -0.31
CA ASN A 41 -4.85 -7.41 -0.28
C ASN A 41 -5.93 -7.66 -1.35
N GLY A 42 -6.15 -6.68 -2.23
CA GLY A 42 -6.97 -6.88 -3.43
C GLY A 42 -6.20 -7.64 -4.51
N THR A 43 -6.87 -7.89 -5.63
CA THR A 43 -6.22 -8.34 -6.85
C THR A 43 -6.52 -7.31 -7.92
N LEU A 44 -5.47 -6.82 -8.56
CA LEU A 44 -5.61 -5.99 -9.76
C LEU A 44 -5.34 -6.85 -11.00
N VAL A 45 -6.12 -6.64 -12.04
CA VAL A 45 -5.85 -7.19 -13.37
C VAL A 45 -5.52 -6.07 -14.34
N ASP A 46 -4.99 -6.46 -15.51
CA ASP A 46 -4.61 -5.50 -16.54
C ASP A 46 -5.80 -4.58 -16.89
N ASP A 47 -5.51 -3.30 -17.09
CA ASP A 47 -6.47 -2.20 -17.35
C ASP A 47 -7.36 -1.77 -16.16
N ASP A 48 -7.19 -2.30 -14.94
CA ASP A 48 -8.01 -1.90 -13.77
C ASP A 48 -7.89 -0.41 -13.40
N GLN A 49 -6.74 0.20 -13.67
CA GLN A 49 -6.47 1.61 -13.42
C GLN A 49 -6.66 2.04 -11.96
N PHE A 50 -6.18 1.22 -11.01
CA PHE A 50 -6.18 1.56 -9.59
C PHE A 50 -5.44 2.87 -9.33
N GLY A 51 -6.06 3.75 -8.54
CA GLY A 51 -5.54 5.09 -8.32
C GLY A 51 -6.12 6.16 -9.24
N TYR A 52 -7.06 5.82 -10.12
CA TYR A 52 -7.72 6.78 -11.03
C TYR A 52 -8.27 8.02 -10.32
N ALA A 53 -8.92 7.84 -9.17
CA ALA A 53 -9.36 8.91 -8.30
C ALA A 53 -9.20 8.48 -6.84
N LEU A 54 -9.01 9.47 -5.97
CA LEU A 54 -8.88 9.25 -4.54
C LEU A 54 -9.42 10.42 -3.73
N THR A 55 -9.93 10.13 -2.53
CA THR A 55 -10.40 11.13 -1.58
C THR A 55 -10.22 10.64 -0.15
N SER A 56 -9.92 11.56 0.78
CA SER A 56 -9.95 11.26 2.21
C SER A 56 -11.41 11.19 2.67
N ILE A 57 -11.72 10.19 3.49
CA ILE A 57 -13.05 9.97 4.06
C ILE A 57 -13.08 10.14 5.58
N GLY A 58 -11.98 10.63 6.16
CA GLY A 58 -11.76 10.70 7.61
C GLY A 58 -11.30 9.36 8.19
N ASP A 59 -11.07 9.35 9.50
CA ASP A 59 -10.72 8.17 10.29
C ASP A 59 -11.97 7.30 10.52
N LEU A 60 -12.10 6.19 9.79
CA LEU A 60 -13.29 5.33 9.80
C LEU A 60 -13.15 4.17 10.79
N ASP A 61 -11.94 3.70 11.08
CA ASP A 61 -11.68 2.61 12.02
C ASP A 61 -11.25 3.06 13.43
N GLY A 62 -10.96 4.34 13.62
CA GLY A 62 -10.71 4.99 14.90
C GLY A 62 -9.26 4.91 15.37
N ASP A 63 -8.30 4.74 14.46
CA ASP A 63 -6.88 4.60 14.77
C ASP A 63 -6.12 5.95 14.85
N GLY A 64 -6.78 7.06 14.50
CA GLY A 64 -6.24 8.41 14.54
C GLY A 64 -5.64 8.90 13.21
N PHE A 65 -5.71 8.11 12.14
CA PHE A 65 -5.24 8.47 10.80
C PHE A 65 -6.42 8.60 9.82
N GLU A 66 -6.28 9.45 8.80
CA GLU A 66 -7.34 9.59 7.78
C GLU A 66 -7.30 8.44 6.77
N ASP A 67 -8.44 7.79 6.57
CA ASP A 67 -8.61 6.74 5.58
C ASP A 67 -8.91 7.30 4.20
N LEU A 68 -8.60 6.49 3.19
CA LEU A 68 -8.74 6.87 1.79
C LEU A 68 -9.72 5.98 1.06
N VAL A 69 -10.55 6.59 0.22
CA VAL A 69 -11.18 5.88 -0.89
C VAL A 69 -10.28 6.02 -2.11
N VAL A 70 -10.02 4.90 -2.79
CA VAL A 70 -9.30 4.83 -4.06
C VAL A 70 -10.16 4.09 -5.08
N THR A 71 -10.29 4.61 -6.29
CA THR A 71 -11.04 3.95 -7.36
C THR A 71 -10.11 3.25 -8.35
N ALA A 72 -10.60 2.16 -8.92
CA ALA A 72 -10.06 1.50 -10.11
C ALA A 72 -11.13 1.61 -11.20
N SER A 73 -10.98 2.52 -12.16
CA SER A 73 -12.06 2.84 -13.12
C SER A 73 -12.28 1.78 -14.19
N GLY A 74 -11.23 1.03 -14.54
CA GLY A 74 -11.29 -0.01 -15.55
C GLY A 74 -11.64 -1.39 -15.01
N ASP A 75 -11.78 -1.54 -13.68
CA ASP A 75 -12.10 -2.85 -13.09
C ASP A 75 -13.39 -3.45 -13.70
N GLU A 76 -13.22 -4.62 -14.29
CA GLU A 76 -14.24 -5.36 -15.04
C GLU A 76 -15.09 -6.30 -14.17
N GLY A 77 -14.90 -6.33 -12.85
CA GLY A 77 -15.43 -7.33 -11.91
C GLY A 77 -16.70 -8.08 -12.35
N ASN A 78 -17.86 -7.41 -12.37
CA ASN A 78 -19.14 -8.01 -12.80
C ASN A 78 -19.67 -7.46 -14.14
N GLY A 79 -18.78 -6.97 -15.01
CA GLY A 79 -19.06 -6.43 -16.34
C GLY A 79 -18.03 -5.37 -16.75
N VAL A 80 -17.89 -5.14 -18.06
CA VAL A 80 -16.88 -4.23 -18.67
C VAL A 80 -16.86 -2.85 -18.01
N ASP A 81 -15.66 -2.42 -17.59
CA ASP A 81 -15.31 -1.09 -17.05
C ASP A 81 -16.34 -0.54 -16.05
N ARG A 82 -16.85 -1.39 -15.15
CA ARG A 82 -17.82 -0.93 -14.13
C ARG A 82 -17.14 -0.17 -13.00
N GLY A 83 -15.84 -0.38 -12.87
CA GLY A 83 -15.01 0.20 -11.86
C GLY A 83 -15.34 -0.32 -10.46
N THR A 84 -14.36 -0.19 -9.59
CA THR A 84 -14.46 -0.55 -8.17
C THR A 84 -13.95 0.59 -7.32
N LEU A 85 -14.43 0.64 -6.07
CA LEU A 85 -13.87 1.47 -5.02
C LEU A 85 -13.26 0.59 -3.94
N TRP A 86 -12.10 1.00 -3.46
CA TRP A 86 -11.39 0.41 -2.34
C TRP A 86 -11.33 1.43 -1.22
N ILE A 87 -11.60 0.98 0.01
CA ILE A 87 -11.31 1.74 1.22
C ILE A 87 -9.97 1.23 1.74
N LEU A 88 -9.00 2.13 1.84
CA LEU A 88 -7.69 1.87 2.41
C LEU A 88 -7.67 2.42 3.82
N PHE A 89 -7.56 1.53 4.79
CA PHE A 89 -7.30 1.89 6.18
C PHE A 89 -5.83 2.23 6.33
N ILE A 90 -5.52 3.48 6.67
CA ILE A 90 -4.14 3.97 6.71
C ILE A 90 -3.66 3.96 8.15
N ALA A 91 -2.85 2.97 8.52
CA ALA A 91 -2.32 2.87 9.87
C ALA A 91 -0.84 3.27 9.97
N GLU A 92 -0.44 3.75 11.14
CA GLU A 92 0.98 3.74 11.52
C GLU A 92 1.43 2.29 11.70
N VAL A 93 2.46 1.89 10.95
CA VAL A 93 3.17 0.65 11.25
C VAL A 93 4.07 0.95 12.44
N GLU A 94 3.61 0.61 13.65
CA GLU A 94 4.48 0.61 14.83
C GLU A 94 5.65 -0.36 14.58
N GLY A 95 6.82 0.21 14.31
CA GLY A 95 8.15 -0.39 14.35
C GLY A 95 8.29 -1.87 13.98
N ASP A 96 8.85 -2.14 12.79
CA ASP A 96 9.76 -3.28 12.68
C ASP A 96 11.11 -2.89 13.32
N THR A 97 11.14 -2.82 14.65
CA THR A 97 12.36 -2.55 15.42
C THR A 97 13.10 -3.82 15.83
N GLU A 98 13.01 -4.91 15.07
CA GLU A 98 13.85 -6.09 15.29
C GLU A 98 14.38 -6.69 13.98
N PHE A 99 15.21 -5.92 13.27
CA PHE A 99 16.39 -6.57 12.68
C PHE A 99 17.38 -6.81 13.80
N ASP A 100 17.27 -7.95 14.49
CA ASP A 100 18.41 -8.46 15.26
C ASP A 100 19.50 -8.83 14.26
N SER A 101 20.40 -7.87 13.99
CA SER A 101 21.57 -8.09 13.15
C SER A 101 22.62 -8.98 13.82
N GLU A 102 22.37 -9.47 15.04
CA GLU A 102 23.30 -10.28 15.81
C GLU A 102 22.73 -11.68 16.05
N ILE A 103 22.86 -12.56 15.06
CA ILE A 103 22.82 -14.00 15.33
C ILE A 103 23.95 -14.29 16.32
N ASP A 104 23.63 -14.50 17.61
CA ASP A 104 24.58 -15.00 18.59
C ASP A 104 24.99 -16.43 18.19
N MET A 105 26.17 -16.52 17.58
CA MET A 105 26.82 -17.79 17.20
C MET A 105 27.07 -18.72 18.40
N GLY A 106 26.89 -18.26 19.64
CA GLY A 106 26.99 -19.04 20.87
C GLY A 106 25.84 -20.04 21.08
N GLU A 107 24.64 -19.74 20.58
CA GLU A 107 23.47 -20.63 20.70
C GLU A 107 23.58 -21.86 19.77
N LEU A 108 24.24 -21.72 18.61
CA LEU A 108 24.37 -22.77 17.58
C LEU A 108 25.28 -23.95 17.98
N PHE A 109 26.16 -23.78 18.97
CA PHE A 109 27.10 -24.83 19.40
C PHE A 109 26.84 -25.37 20.80
N SER A 110 25.75 -24.96 21.46
CA SER A 110 25.39 -25.47 22.79
C SER A 110 24.92 -26.93 22.79
N GLY A 111 24.65 -27.51 21.60
CA GLY A 111 24.04 -28.82 21.43
C GLY A 111 24.95 -29.98 21.02
N ASN A 112 26.27 -29.96 21.28
CA ASN A 112 27.11 -31.14 21.10
C ASN A 112 28.03 -31.39 22.31
N ARG A 113 27.53 -32.17 23.27
CA ARG A 113 28.33 -33.03 24.15
C ARG A 113 27.80 -34.45 24.08
#